data_AF-A0A2S4VF72-F1
#
_entry.id   AF-A0A2S4VF72-F1
#
_cell.length_a   1.000
_cell.length_b   1.000
_cell.length_c   1.000
_cell.angle_alpha   90.00
_cell.angle_beta   90.00
_cell.angle_gamma   90.00
#
_symmetry.space_group_name_H-M   'P 1'
#
loop_
_entity.id
_entity.type
_entity.pdbx_description
1 polymer ?
#
loop_
_entity_poly.entity_id
_entity_poly.type
_entity_poly.pdbx_seq_one_letter_code
_entity_poly.pdbx_strand_id
1 'polypeptide(L)'
;SSTRPTSSPQHLSEVLLGDPLNTRCAICKGKFCLPEKDSGNDWVFEIILKIDNCEHYFHPHCITGWIITENKNTCPLCRNQVIPSIVYES
;
A
#
# COMPACT_ATOMS: atom_id res chain seq x y z
N SER A 1 -29.13 39.98 -8.01
CA SER A 1 -27.75 39.96 -7.49
C SER A 1 -27.07 38.70 -7.99
N SER A 2 -26.17 38.85 -8.97
CA SER A 2 -25.56 37.74 -9.70
C SER A 2 -24.23 37.29 -9.09
N THR A 3 -24.01 35.98 -9.21
CA THR A 3 -22.75 35.20 -9.20
C THR A 3 -21.89 35.16 -7.94
N ARG A 4 -21.74 33.94 -7.40
CA ARG A 4 -20.59 33.07 -7.73
C ARG A 4 -20.87 31.61 -7.31
N PRO A 5 -20.90 30.64 -8.23
CA PRO A 5 -20.66 29.25 -7.88
C PRO A 5 -19.17 29.11 -7.59
N THR A 6 -18.79 28.88 -6.34
CA THR A 6 -17.43 28.44 -6.00
C THR A 6 -17.30 26.99 -6.46
N SER A 7 -16.86 26.83 -7.71
CA SER A 7 -16.30 25.60 -8.23
C SER A 7 -15.07 25.24 -7.41
N SER A 8 -15.25 24.42 -6.36
CA SER A 8 -14.13 23.72 -5.75
C SER A 8 -13.53 22.80 -6.81
N PRO A 9 -12.22 22.88 -7.10
CA PRO A 9 -11.60 21.96 -8.03
C PRO A 9 -11.83 20.55 -7.54
N GLN A 10 -12.12 19.66 -8.48
CA GLN A 10 -12.08 18.21 -8.33
C GLN A 10 -10.74 17.86 -7.69
N HIS A 11 -10.71 17.73 -6.35
CA HIS A 11 -9.47 17.50 -5.62
C HIS A 11 -9.11 16.05 -5.86
N LEU A 12 -8.28 15.85 -6.89
CA LEU A 12 -7.57 14.63 -7.19
C LEU A 12 -7.05 14.07 -5.86
N SER A 13 -7.62 12.95 -5.43
CA SER A 13 -7.21 12.29 -4.21
C SER A 13 -5.76 11.85 -4.39
N GLU A 14 -4.84 12.40 -3.60
CA GLU A 14 -3.47 11.91 -3.48
C GLU A 14 -3.53 10.50 -2.91
N VAL A 15 -3.47 9.48 -3.77
CA VAL A 15 -3.49 8.08 -3.36
C VAL A 15 -2.14 7.43 -3.58
N LEU A 16 -1.49 7.07 -2.47
CA LEU A 16 -0.37 6.12 -2.41
C LEU A 16 -0.81 4.67 -2.32
N LEU A 17 -2.00 4.46 -1.79
CA LEU A 17 -2.72 3.21 -1.80
C LEU A 17 -4.01 3.52 -2.54
N GLY A 18 -4.35 2.78 -3.59
CA GLY A 18 -5.55 3.03 -4.40
C GLY A 18 -6.86 3.00 -3.61
N ASP A 19 -6.80 2.65 -2.32
CA ASP A 19 -7.92 2.59 -1.40
C ASP A 19 -7.59 3.30 -0.05
N PRO A 20 -8.33 4.35 0.34
CA PRO A 20 -8.17 5.03 1.63
C PRO A 20 -8.45 4.14 2.86
N LEU A 21 -9.08 2.98 2.67
CA LEU A 21 -9.29 1.99 3.73
C LEU A 21 -8.04 1.14 4.00
N ASN A 22 -7.10 1.09 3.06
CA ASN A 22 -5.90 0.27 3.13
C ASN A 22 -4.67 1.04 3.65
N THR A 23 -4.85 1.88 4.67
CA THR A 23 -3.77 2.71 5.25
C THR A 23 -2.97 2.05 6.37
N ARG A 24 -3.25 0.76 6.66
CA ARG A 24 -2.65 0.03 7.79
C ARG A 24 -2.27 -1.39 7.39
N CYS A 25 -1.11 -1.83 7.86
CA CYS A 25 -0.70 -3.23 7.74
C CYS A 25 -1.51 -4.11 8.69
N ALA A 26 -2.18 -5.14 8.16
CA ALA A 26 -3.01 -6.03 8.98
C ALA A 26 -2.21 -6.97 9.91
N ILE A 27 -0.91 -7.16 9.66
CA ILE A 27 -0.03 -8.01 10.48
C ILE A 27 0.42 -7.25 11.73
N CYS A 28 1.15 -6.13 11.55
CA CYS A 28 1.67 -5.35 12.70
C CYS A 28 0.70 -4.29 13.22
N LYS A 29 -0.41 -4.02 12.51
CA LYS A 29 -1.41 -2.98 12.81
C LYS A 29 -0.87 -1.54 12.70
N GLY A 30 0.38 -1.36 12.28
CA GLY A 30 1.01 -0.07 12.00
C GLY A 30 0.43 0.60 10.75
N LYS A 31 0.47 1.93 10.71
CA LYS A 31 0.11 2.72 9.52
C LYS A 31 1.26 2.67 8.52
N PHE A 32 0.92 2.75 7.24
CA PHE A 32 1.93 3.05 6.22
C PHE A 32 2.33 4.52 6.32
N CYS A 33 3.62 4.80 6.22
CA CYS A 33 4.17 6.12 6.15
C CYS A 33 3.84 6.75 4.79
N LEU A 34 3.27 7.95 4.85
CA LEU A 34 3.06 8.77 3.67
C LEU A 34 4.42 9.28 3.17
N PRO A 35 4.55 9.58 1.86
CA PRO A 35 5.73 10.21 1.31
C PRO A 35 5.98 11.50 2.04
N GLU A 36 7.21 11.63 2.49
CA GLU A 36 7.67 12.82 3.15
C GLU A 36 8.92 13.28 2.42
N LYS A 37 9.13 14.60 2.40
CA LYS A 37 10.38 15.14 1.91
C LYS A 37 11.41 15.04 3.00
N ASP A 38 12.59 14.53 2.67
CA ASP A 38 13.72 14.56 3.58
C ASP A 38 14.30 15.99 3.71
N SER A 39 15.36 16.12 4.51
CA SER A 39 16.10 17.38 4.68
C SER A 39 16.70 17.92 3.38
N GLY A 40 16.87 17.08 2.35
CA GLY A 40 17.31 17.43 1.01
C GLY A 40 16.17 17.86 0.07
N ASN A 41 14.93 17.88 0.54
CA ASN A 41 13.71 18.13 -0.25
C ASN A 41 13.45 17.04 -1.30
N ASP A 42 14.05 15.86 -1.14
CA ASP A 42 13.78 14.67 -1.95
C ASP A 42 12.63 13.86 -1.35
N TRP A 43 11.74 13.34 -2.21
CA TRP A 43 10.62 12.53 -1.75
C TRP A 43 11.09 11.13 -1.35
N VAL A 44 10.84 10.78 -0.09
CA VAL A 44 11.08 9.46 0.46
C VAL A 44 9.76 8.72 0.56
N PHE A 45 9.72 7.50 0.01
CA PHE A 45 8.54 6.64 0.01
C PHE A 45 8.81 5.42 0.90
N GLU A 46 7.83 5.01 1.69
CA GLU A 46 7.87 3.71 2.32
C GLU A 46 7.63 2.60 1.30
N ILE A 47 8.43 1.55 1.36
CA ILE A 47 8.22 0.35 0.56
C ILE A 47 7.08 -0.47 1.18
N ILE A 48 6.04 -0.71 0.39
CA ILE A 48 4.90 -1.57 0.74
C ILE A 48 4.75 -2.67 -0.31
N LEU A 49 4.36 -3.87 0.12
CA LEU A 49 4.11 -4.99 -0.78
C LEU A 49 2.61 -5.22 -0.93
N LYS A 50 2.16 -5.39 -2.17
CA LYS A 50 0.80 -5.77 -2.53
C LYS A 50 0.78 -7.24 -2.93
N ILE A 51 -0.24 -7.98 -2.50
CA ILE A 51 -0.52 -9.31 -3.05
C ILE A 51 -1.43 -9.14 -4.27
N ASP A 52 -0.94 -9.46 -5.46
CA ASP A 52 -1.65 -9.20 -6.73
C ASP A 52 -3.03 -9.86 -6.81
N ASN A 53 -3.20 -11.05 -6.22
CA ASN A 53 -4.46 -11.80 -6.27
C ASN A 53 -5.59 -11.26 -5.36
N CYS A 54 -5.31 -10.27 -4.50
CA CYS A 54 -6.31 -9.75 -3.56
C CYS A 54 -6.15 -8.29 -3.17
N GLU A 55 -5.18 -7.58 -3.77
CA GLU A 55 -4.93 -6.15 -3.59
C GLU A 55 -4.74 -5.72 -2.13
N HIS A 56 -4.34 -6.65 -1.26
CA HIS A 56 -4.02 -6.37 0.13
C HIS A 56 -2.54 -5.98 0.30
N TYR A 57 -2.31 -4.98 1.14
CA TYR A 57 -1.00 -4.36 1.33
C TYR A 57 -0.38 -4.70 2.70
N PHE A 58 0.92 -4.90 2.73
CA PHE A 58 1.69 -5.25 3.93
C PHE A 58 3.08 -4.63 3.91
N HIS A 59 3.66 -4.38 5.09
CA HIS A 59 5.09 -4.07 5.14
C HIS A 59 5.91 -5.28 4.67
N PRO A 60 7.03 -5.07 3.94
CA PRO A 60 7.88 -6.15 3.45
C PRO A 60 8.28 -7.13 4.54
N HIS A 61 8.75 -6.64 5.69
CA HIS A 61 9.16 -7.49 6.81
C HIS A 61 7.99 -8.31 7.40
N CYS A 62 6.78 -7.74 7.43
CA CYS A 62 5.60 -8.41 7.97
C CYS A 62 5.18 -9.59 7.10
N ILE A 63 5.00 -9.37 5.78
CA ILE A 63 4.52 -10.43 4.88
C ILE A 63 5.61 -11.48 4.62
N THR A 64 6.88 -11.08 4.57
CA THR A 64 8.00 -12.03 4.47
C THR A 64 8.06 -12.93 5.69
N GLY A 65 7.88 -12.40 6.91
CA GLY A 65 7.79 -13.23 8.12
C GLY A 65 6.62 -14.22 8.07
N TRP A 66 5.46 -13.78 7.57
CA TRP A 66 4.30 -14.66 7.41
C TRP A 66 4.54 -15.80 6.42
N ILE A 67 5.11 -15.51 5.24
CA ILE A 67 5.33 -16.49 4.19
C ILE A 67 6.46 -17.45 4.58
N ILE A 68 7.61 -16.91 4.99
CA ILE A 68 8.83 -17.68 5.21
C ILE A 68 8.82 -18.34 6.59
N THR A 69 8.54 -17.57 7.65
CA THR A 69 8.67 -18.07 9.03
C THR A 69 7.48 -18.92 9.45
N GLU A 70 6.26 -18.53 9.08
CA GLU A 70 5.07 -19.34 9.39
C GLU A 70 4.74 -20.39 8.32
N ASN A 71 5.49 -20.44 7.22
CA ASN A 71 5.29 -21.33 6.07
C ASN A 71 3.85 -21.25 5.51
N LYS A 72 3.28 -20.04 5.49
CA LYS A 72 1.92 -19.76 5.02
C LYS A 72 1.95 -18.98 3.70
N ASN A 73 1.77 -19.69 2.59
CA ASN A 73 1.70 -19.10 1.24
C ASN A 73 0.31 -18.51 0.93
N THR A 74 -0.32 -17.84 1.90
CA THR A 74 -1.67 -17.26 1.76
C THR A 74 -1.74 -15.87 2.36
N CYS A 75 -2.61 -15.02 1.81
CA CYS A 75 -2.87 -13.68 2.31
C CYS A 75 -3.43 -13.77 3.74
N PRO A 76 -2.85 -13.04 4.72
CA PRO A 76 -3.36 -13.02 6.10
C PRO A 76 -4.80 -12.52 6.23
N LEU A 77 -5.27 -11.68 5.29
CA LEU A 77 -6.59 -11.06 5.32
C LEU A 77 -7.68 -11.93 4.70
N CYS A 78 -7.47 -12.40 3.46
CA CYS A 78 -8.51 -13.11 2.70
C CYS A 78 -8.16 -14.57 2.37
N ARG A 79 -6.96 -15.04 2.74
CA ARG A 79 -6.45 -16.39 2.49
C ARG A 79 -6.22 -16.77 1.02
N ASN A 80 -6.32 -15.82 0.07
CA ASN A 80 -5.90 -16.04 -1.31
C ASN A 80 -4.43 -16.46 -1.36
N GLN A 81 -4.06 -17.36 -2.27
CA GLN A 81 -2.67 -17.78 -2.39
C GLN A 81 -1.77 -16.61 -2.78
N VAL A 82 -0.61 -16.55 -2.13
CA VAL A 82 0.48 -15.66 -2.55
C VAL A 82 1.24 -16.39 -3.64
N ILE A 83 1.10 -15.90 -4.87
CA ILE A 83 1.88 -16.40 -6.00
C ILE A 83 3.07 -15.45 -6.12
N PRO A 84 4.32 -15.92 -5.93
CA PRO A 84 5.47 -15.10 -6.24
C PRO A 84 5.46 -14.84 -7.75
N SER A 85 5.40 -13.56 -8.13
CA SER A 85 5.62 -13.14 -9.51
C SER A 85 7.08 -13.41 -9.85
N ILE A 86 7.37 -14.64 -10.29
CA ILE A 86 8.65 -15.01 -10.89
C ILE A 86 8.79 -14.23 -12.20
N VAL A 87 9.39 -13.04 -12.11
CA VAL A 87 10.09 -12.45 -13.26
C VAL A 87 11.28 -13.34 -13.56
N TYR A 88 11.10 -14.28 -14.47
CA TYR A 88 12.22 -14.88 -15.18
C TYR A 88 12.82 -13.77 -16.05
N GLU A 89 13.87 -13.12 -15.58
CA GLU A 89 14.81 -12.44 -16.47
C GLU A 89 15.55 -13.52 -17.27
N SER A 90 15.21 -13.61 -18.55
CA SER A 90 15.93 -14.37 -19.58
C SER A 90 17.03 -13.53 -20.21
#